data_AF-A0A9P3JT71-F1
#
_entry.id   AF-A0A9P3JT71-F1
#
_cell.length_a   1.000
_cell.length_b   1.000
_cell.length_c   1.000
_cell.angle_alpha   90.00
_cell.angle_beta   90.00
_cell.angle_gamma   90.00
#
_symmetry.space_group_name_H-M   'P 1'
#
loop_
_entity.id
_entity.type
_entity.pdbx_description
1 polymer ?
#
loop_
_entity_poly.entity_id
_entity_poly.type
_entity_poly.pdbx_seq_one_letter_code
_entity_poly.pdbx_strand_id
1 'polypeptide(L)'
;MHATALPASAINAVAGIALSGSPAAVSSPLARNIRIGNAKPRAVTPANAAAGCGTTAGCVHANYTNKAPSIKARETHAATVPRLLHGGERGSRRVVASAAADGAAASADVTETDVTEADAAAVEAAAWEILDDFNRRDVRGEPQVSLSTPGGVAALKASLLLAAEAALRDESARPLLGICTGSVEEGFTSLRQYLLALGCADPALLGQPEGLLVAWQAKYAKEVVGPAYIKFNSNSKTCQVSPYQTGTFRGVIVQLGRRQVGHLPLSLFAQ
;
A
#
# COMPACT_ATOMS: atom_id res chain seq x y z
N MET A 1 7.25 -15.09 -11.81
CA MET A 1 6.88 -14.31 -10.61
C MET A 1 6.21 -15.30 -9.67
N HIS A 2 6.88 -15.71 -8.59
CA HIS A 2 6.27 -16.60 -7.60
C HIS A 2 5.36 -15.76 -6.70
N ALA A 3 4.05 -15.90 -6.86
CA ALA A 3 3.08 -15.38 -5.91
C ALA A 3 3.36 -16.06 -4.56
N THR A 4 3.78 -15.29 -3.57
CA THR A 4 3.92 -15.79 -2.21
C THR A 4 2.51 -15.94 -1.67
N ALA A 5 2.03 -17.17 -1.51
CA ALA A 5 0.71 -17.43 -0.96
C ALA A 5 0.58 -16.73 0.41
N LEU A 6 -0.52 -16.00 0.61
CA LEU A 6 -0.82 -15.40 1.91
C LEU A 6 -0.87 -16.51 2.97
N PRO A 7 -0.30 -16.29 4.17
CA PRO A 7 -0.39 -17.28 5.22
C PRO A 7 -1.86 -17.52 5.59
N ALA A 8 -2.28 -18.78 5.70
CA ALA A 8 -3.67 -19.17 6.01
C ALA A 8 -4.22 -18.48 7.29
N SER A 9 -3.34 -18.05 8.20
CA SER A 9 -3.69 -17.26 9.38
C SER A 9 -4.29 -15.88 9.07
N ALA A 10 -3.91 -15.24 7.97
CA ALA A 10 -4.46 -13.94 7.56
C ALA A 10 -5.89 -14.07 7.01
N ILE A 11 -6.15 -15.15 6.26
CA ILE A 11 -7.50 -15.48 5.75
C ILE A 11 -8.42 -15.80 6.94
N ASN A 12 -7.95 -16.61 7.90
CA ASN A 12 -8.71 -16.94 9.11
C ASN A 12 -8.96 -15.72 10.02
N ALA A 13 -8.08 -14.71 10.03
CA ALA A 13 -8.29 -13.49 10.80
C ALA A 13 -9.42 -12.63 10.20
N VAL A 14 -9.50 -12.51 8.86
CA VAL A 14 -10.58 -11.79 8.19
C VAL A 14 -11.90 -12.59 8.27
N ALA A 15 -11.84 -13.89 8.00
CA ALA A 15 -13.02 -14.77 8.07
C ALA A 15 -13.54 -14.93 9.51
N GLY A 16 -12.66 -15.00 10.52
CA GLY A 16 -13.06 -15.12 11.92
C GLY A 16 -13.75 -13.87 12.47
N ILE A 17 -13.41 -12.68 11.96
CA ILE A 17 -14.13 -11.44 12.28
C ILE A 17 -15.49 -11.42 11.57
N ALA A 18 -15.55 -11.81 10.28
CA ALA A 18 -16.77 -11.81 9.49
C ALA A 18 -17.82 -12.84 9.96
N LEU A 19 -17.41 -13.98 10.51
CA LEU A 19 -18.31 -15.08 10.88
C LEU A 19 -18.81 -15.05 12.34
N SER A 20 -18.34 -14.12 13.17
CA SER A 20 -18.79 -14.00 14.57
C SER A 20 -19.99 -13.07 14.79
N GLY A 21 -20.42 -12.34 13.76
CA GLY A 21 -21.58 -11.44 13.81
C GLY A 21 -22.77 -11.99 13.03
N SER A 22 -23.70 -12.66 13.70
CA SER A 22 -25.00 -13.01 13.10
C SER A 22 -25.82 -11.72 12.89
N PRO A 23 -26.18 -11.32 11.65
CA PRO A 23 -26.96 -10.12 11.45
C PRO A 23 -28.45 -10.41 11.62
N ALA A 24 -29.07 -9.77 12.62
CA ALA A 24 -30.52 -9.64 12.64
C ALA A 24 -30.97 -8.89 11.37
N ALA A 25 -31.91 -9.48 10.64
CA ALA A 25 -32.44 -8.95 9.40
C ALA A 25 -33.04 -7.54 9.62
N VAL A 26 -32.41 -6.52 9.03
CA VAL A 26 -32.98 -5.18 8.90
C VAL A 26 -33.18 -4.89 7.43
N SER A 27 -34.46 -4.72 7.08
CA SER A 27 -34.93 -4.36 5.74
C SER A 27 -34.41 -2.99 5.32
N SER A 28 -33.73 -2.93 4.17
CA SER A 28 -33.22 -1.70 3.56
C SER A 28 -34.31 -0.93 2.81
N PRO A 29 -34.44 0.39 3.00
CA PRO A 29 -35.06 1.27 2.02
C PRO A 29 -34.02 2.10 1.25
N LEU A 30 -34.20 2.09 -0.08
CA LEU A 30 -33.88 3.11 -1.08
C LEU A 30 -32.58 3.93 -0.95
N ALA A 31 -31.68 3.68 -1.91
CA ALA A 31 -30.53 4.50 -2.24
C ALA A 31 -30.89 5.98 -2.46
N ARG A 32 -30.28 6.87 -1.66
CA ARG A 32 -30.16 8.29 -1.96
C ARG A 32 -28.70 8.61 -2.25
N ASN A 33 -28.47 9.24 -3.41
CA ASN A 33 -27.19 9.81 -3.82
C ASN A 33 -26.71 10.83 -2.77
N ILE A 34 -25.72 10.46 -1.97
CA ILE A 34 -25.04 11.38 -1.05
C ILE A 34 -23.99 12.16 -1.85
N ARG A 35 -24.29 13.44 -2.12
CA ARG A 35 -23.26 14.42 -2.47
C ARG A 35 -22.44 14.70 -1.21
N ILE A 36 -21.17 14.31 -1.24
CA ILE A 36 -20.19 14.66 -0.21
C ILE A 36 -19.89 16.15 -0.34
N GLY A 37 -20.45 16.95 0.57
CA GLY A 37 -20.11 18.36 0.72
C GLY A 37 -18.72 18.50 1.34
N ASN A 38 -17.95 19.48 0.86
CA ASN A 38 -16.68 19.90 1.44
C ASN A 38 -16.89 20.42 2.87
N ALA A 39 -16.80 19.54 3.87
CA ALA A 39 -16.69 19.94 5.26
C ALA A 39 -15.24 20.32 5.54
N LYS A 40 -14.98 21.60 5.83
CA LYS A 40 -13.69 22.08 6.32
C LYS A 40 -13.40 21.42 7.67
N PRO A 41 -12.23 20.78 7.87
CA PRO A 41 -11.84 20.30 9.19
C PRO A 41 -11.63 21.50 10.13
N ARG A 42 -12.12 21.35 11.35
CA ARG A 42 -11.99 22.33 12.43
C ARG A 42 -10.55 22.33 12.91
N ALA A 43 -9.87 23.47 12.82
CA ALA A 43 -8.54 23.64 13.38
C ALA A 43 -8.56 23.37 14.89
N VAL A 44 -7.79 22.38 15.33
CA VAL A 44 -7.50 22.19 16.76
C VAL A 44 -6.60 23.35 17.17
N THR A 45 -7.15 24.26 17.98
CA THR A 45 -6.41 25.39 18.55
C THR A 45 -5.47 24.85 19.63
N PRO A 46 -4.14 25.02 19.54
CA PRO A 46 -3.30 24.83 20.70
C PRO A 46 -3.58 25.97 21.67
N ALA A 47 -3.93 25.64 22.91
CA ALA A 47 -3.85 26.59 24.00
C ALA A 47 -2.37 26.91 24.21
N ASN A 48 -1.93 28.10 23.79
CA ASN A 48 -0.72 28.67 24.35
C ASN A 48 -0.77 30.19 24.44
N ALA A 49 -0.19 30.65 25.53
CA ALA A 49 -0.16 32.01 26.00
C ALA A 49 0.57 32.98 25.05
N ALA A 50 0.18 34.24 25.23
CA ALA A 50 0.51 35.46 24.51
C ALA A 50 1.98 35.71 24.13
N ALA A 51 2.11 36.34 22.95
CA ALA A 51 3.03 37.39 22.48
C ALA A 51 3.55 36.99 21.08
N GLY A 52 3.39 37.72 19.97
CA GLY A 52 3.15 39.12 19.68
C GLY A 52 3.88 39.40 18.35
N CYS A 53 3.35 40.28 17.48
CA CYS A 53 3.91 40.71 16.17
C CYS A 53 3.80 39.64 15.06
N GLY A 54 3.06 39.77 13.96
CA GLY A 54 2.76 40.92 13.12
C GLY A 54 3.43 40.69 11.75
N THR A 55 2.66 40.35 10.70
CA THR A 55 2.70 40.88 9.31
C THR A 55 1.85 39.97 8.40
N THR A 56 0.94 40.58 7.65
CA THR A 56 0.02 39.98 6.67
C THR A 56 0.68 39.75 5.30
N ALA A 57 0.56 38.54 4.74
CA ALA A 57 0.77 38.28 3.30
C ALA A 57 -0.15 37.14 2.82
N GLY A 58 -0.74 37.34 1.64
CA GLY A 58 -1.96 36.67 1.17
C GLY A 58 -1.86 35.16 0.90
N CYS A 59 -2.91 34.44 1.29
CA CYS A 59 -3.15 33.04 0.92
C CYS A 59 -3.87 32.95 -0.43
N VAL A 60 -3.14 32.59 -1.49
CA VAL A 60 -3.72 32.17 -2.77
C VAL A 60 -4.23 30.73 -2.62
N HIS A 61 -5.54 30.52 -2.75
CA HIS A 61 -6.15 29.20 -2.84
C HIS A 61 -5.81 28.58 -4.20
N ALA A 62 -4.96 27.54 -4.23
CA ALA A 62 -4.72 26.75 -5.43
C ALA A 62 -5.76 25.62 -5.53
N ASN A 63 -6.75 25.78 -6.41
CA ASN A 63 -7.61 24.70 -6.88
C ASN A 63 -6.80 23.82 -7.85
N TYR A 64 -6.41 22.61 -7.43
CA TYR A 64 -5.78 21.63 -8.32
C TYR A 64 -6.83 20.79 -9.02
N THR A 65 -7.19 21.17 -10.25
CA THR A 65 -7.83 20.28 -11.22
C THR A 65 -6.75 19.54 -12.01
N ASN A 66 -6.80 18.21 -12.01
CA ASN A 66 -5.95 17.36 -12.84
C ASN A 66 -6.16 17.65 -14.33
N LYS A 67 -5.23 18.38 -14.96
CA LYS A 67 -5.01 18.34 -16.42
C LYS A 67 -3.59 17.85 -16.67
N ALA A 68 -3.46 16.63 -17.17
CA ALA A 68 -2.20 16.06 -17.61
C ALA A 68 -1.76 16.71 -18.94
N PRO A 69 -0.49 17.09 -19.12
CA PRO A 69 0.02 17.43 -20.44
C PRO A 69 0.38 16.16 -21.23
N SER A 70 -0.07 16.10 -22.48
CA SER A 70 0.32 15.08 -23.45
C SER A 70 1.79 15.27 -23.85
N ILE A 71 2.65 14.30 -23.58
CA ILE A 71 4.02 14.28 -24.10
C ILE A 71 4.05 13.31 -25.28
N LYS A 72 4.39 13.85 -26.47
CA LYS A 72 4.61 13.09 -27.70
C LYS A 72 5.89 12.25 -27.54
N ALA A 73 5.75 10.94 -27.75
CA ALA A 73 6.88 10.00 -27.81
C ALA A 73 7.74 10.29 -29.05
N ARG A 74 9.06 10.29 -28.88
CA ARG A 74 10.04 10.34 -29.96
C ARG A 74 10.79 9.00 -29.94
N GLU A 75 10.60 8.23 -30.99
CA GLU A 75 11.31 6.98 -31.27
C GLU A 75 12.79 7.26 -31.55
N THR A 76 13.69 6.49 -30.92
CA THR A 76 15.05 6.28 -31.43
C THR A 76 15.55 4.88 -31.09
N HIS A 77 15.68 4.08 -32.15
CA HIS A 77 16.75 3.15 -32.53
C HIS A 77 17.34 2.15 -31.51
N ALA A 78 17.12 0.89 -31.87
CA ALA A 78 17.79 -0.32 -31.41
C ALA A 78 19.31 -0.30 -31.68
N ALA A 79 20.09 -0.81 -30.71
CA ALA A 79 21.46 -1.24 -30.92
C ALA A 79 21.65 -2.64 -30.34
N THR A 80 21.97 -3.56 -31.25
CA THR A 80 22.41 -4.95 -31.09
C THR A 80 23.67 -5.05 -30.25
N VAL A 81 23.72 -6.00 -29.29
CA VAL A 81 24.95 -6.39 -28.59
C VAL A 81 25.11 -7.92 -28.69
N PRO A 82 26.32 -8.42 -29.01
CA PRO A 82 26.54 -9.82 -29.35
C PRO A 82 26.69 -10.75 -28.14
N ARG A 83 26.27 -11.98 -28.39
CA ARG A 83 26.34 -13.17 -27.53
C ARG A 83 27.79 -13.69 -27.47
N LEU A 84 28.41 -13.70 -26.29
CA LEU A 84 29.66 -14.43 -26.05
C LEU A 84 29.39 -15.68 -25.20
N LEU A 85 29.72 -16.84 -25.78
CA LEU A 85 29.81 -18.16 -25.15
C LEU A 85 31.21 -18.33 -24.54
N HIS A 86 31.34 -18.77 -23.30
CA HIS A 86 32.45 -19.51 -22.64
C HIS A 86 31.86 -19.99 -21.29
N GLY A 87 31.91 -21.23 -20.80
CA GLY A 87 32.88 -22.32 -20.92
C GLY A 87 33.54 -22.55 -19.54
N GLY A 88 33.31 -23.69 -18.87
CA GLY A 88 34.00 -24.13 -17.64
C GLY A 88 33.05 -24.65 -16.55
N GLU A 89 32.73 -25.95 -16.49
CA GLU A 89 33.48 -27.08 -15.90
C GLU A 89 33.51 -27.18 -14.36
N ARG A 90 32.92 -28.30 -13.89
CA ARG A 90 33.33 -29.21 -12.79
C ARG A 90 33.34 -28.72 -11.34
N GLY A 91 32.54 -29.41 -10.52
CA GLY A 91 32.63 -29.38 -9.06
C GLY A 91 31.73 -30.39 -8.36
N SER A 92 31.92 -31.68 -8.64
CA SER A 92 31.24 -32.79 -7.96
C SER A 92 31.74 -32.91 -6.52
N ARG A 93 30.86 -32.77 -5.52
CA ARG A 93 31.12 -33.22 -4.14
C ARG A 93 29.94 -34.02 -3.61
N ARG A 94 30.20 -35.32 -3.55
CA ARG A 94 29.44 -36.38 -2.91
C ARG A 94 29.62 -36.26 -1.39
N VAL A 95 28.54 -36.13 -0.64
CA VAL A 95 28.52 -36.42 0.80
C VAL A 95 27.56 -37.58 1.00
N VAL A 96 28.07 -38.61 1.65
CA VAL A 96 27.44 -39.92 1.87
C VAL A 96 27.16 -40.08 3.36
N ALA A 97 26.05 -40.77 3.66
CA ALA A 97 25.65 -41.39 4.93
C ALA A 97 25.12 -40.42 6.01
N SER A 98 24.15 -40.76 6.86
CA SER A 98 23.68 -42.08 7.32
C SER A 98 22.30 -41.99 8.04
N ALA A 99 21.49 -43.05 7.91
CA ALA A 99 20.53 -43.65 8.87
C ALA A 99 19.43 -42.76 9.50
N ALA A 100 18.15 -42.96 9.18
CA ALA A 100 17.23 -44.03 9.65
C ALA A 100 16.56 -43.69 11.00
N ALA A 101 15.27 -43.35 10.92
CA ALA A 101 14.29 -43.57 11.98
C ALA A 101 12.91 -43.70 11.32
N ASP A 102 12.43 -44.95 11.24
CA ASP A 102 11.07 -45.30 10.87
C ASP A 102 10.10 -44.77 11.92
N GLY A 103 9.20 -43.88 11.49
CA GLY A 103 8.08 -43.39 12.27
C GLY A 103 6.87 -43.30 11.36
N ALA A 104 5.96 -44.26 11.50
CA ALA A 104 4.72 -44.36 10.73
C ALA A 104 3.90 -43.07 10.81
N ALA A 105 3.92 -42.29 9.73
CA ALA A 105 3.05 -41.14 9.55
C ALA A 105 1.69 -41.64 9.05
N ALA A 106 0.66 -41.47 9.88
CA ALA A 106 -0.72 -41.54 9.42
C ALA A 106 -0.90 -40.47 8.34
N SER A 107 -1.12 -40.90 7.10
CA SER A 107 -1.55 -40.04 6.00
C SER A 107 -2.91 -39.46 6.36
N ALA A 108 -2.90 -38.27 6.98
CA ALA A 108 -4.08 -37.42 7.01
C ALA A 108 -4.33 -36.97 5.58
N ASP A 109 -5.37 -37.52 4.98
CA ASP A 109 -5.93 -37.12 3.70
C ASP A 109 -6.28 -35.63 3.77
N VAL A 110 -5.39 -34.78 3.24
CA VAL A 110 -5.62 -33.34 3.15
C VAL A 110 -6.58 -33.14 1.99
N THR A 111 -7.87 -33.12 2.30
CA THR A 111 -8.90 -32.67 1.36
C THR A 111 -8.62 -31.21 1.03
N GLU A 112 -8.06 -30.98 -0.14
CA GLU A 112 -7.89 -29.66 -0.75
C GLU A 112 -9.30 -29.10 -1.03
N THR A 113 -9.80 -28.29 -0.09
CA THR A 113 -11.06 -27.58 -0.26
C THR A 113 -10.88 -26.53 -1.35
N ASP A 114 -11.48 -26.79 -2.51
CA ASP A 114 -11.52 -25.90 -3.66
C ASP A 114 -12.28 -24.62 -3.26
N VAL A 115 -11.56 -23.50 -3.13
CA VAL A 115 -12.16 -22.20 -2.79
C VAL A 115 -12.87 -21.68 -4.03
N THR A 116 -14.19 -21.50 -3.95
CA THR A 116 -14.95 -21.06 -5.11
C THR A 116 -14.68 -19.58 -5.42
N GLU A 117 -14.87 -19.17 -6.67
CA GLU A 117 -14.78 -17.76 -7.07
C GLU A 117 -15.76 -16.87 -6.27
N ALA A 118 -16.91 -17.41 -5.90
CA ALA A 118 -17.89 -16.72 -5.06
C ALA A 118 -17.35 -16.46 -3.64
N ASP A 119 -16.60 -17.40 -3.07
CA ASP A 119 -15.96 -17.23 -1.77
C ASP A 119 -14.88 -16.15 -1.82
N ALA A 120 -14.08 -16.13 -2.90
CA ALA A 120 -13.05 -15.11 -3.09
C ALA A 120 -13.66 -13.70 -3.19
N ALA A 121 -14.75 -13.54 -3.93
CA ALA A 121 -15.46 -12.27 -4.03
C ALA A 121 -16.08 -11.82 -2.68
N ALA A 122 -16.62 -12.76 -1.90
CA ALA A 122 -17.15 -12.47 -0.57
C ALA A 122 -16.03 -12.03 0.41
N VAL A 123 -14.86 -12.68 0.37
CA VAL A 123 -13.69 -12.32 1.16
C VAL A 123 -13.17 -10.93 0.78
N GLU A 124 -13.10 -10.63 -0.53
CA GLU A 124 -12.72 -9.30 -1.01
C GLU A 124 -13.71 -8.21 -0.54
N ALA A 125 -15.02 -8.49 -0.62
CA ALA A 125 -16.05 -7.59 -0.12
C ALA A 125 -15.88 -7.30 1.39
N ALA A 126 -15.66 -8.33 2.21
CA ALA A 126 -15.44 -8.19 3.64
C ALA A 126 -14.15 -7.40 3.96
N ALA A 127 -13.07 -7.61 3.18
CA ALA A 127 -11.86 -6.82 3.30
C ALA A 127 -12.12 -5.33 3.06
N TRP A 128 -12.92 -5.02 2.04
CA TRP A 128 -13.29 -3.65 1.71
C TRP A 128 -14.19 -2.99 2.76
N GLU A 129 -15.04 -3.74 3.46
CA GLU A 129 -15.82 -3.19 4.58
C GLU A 129 -14.91 -2.66 5.71
N ILE A 130 -13.85 -3.39 6.04
CA ILE A 130 -12.84 -2.96 7.03
C ILE A 130 -12.12 -1.68 6.56
N LEU A 131 -11.71 -1.64 5.29
CA LEU A 131 -11.03 -0.48 4.70
C LEU A 131 -11.95 0.76 4.60
N ASP A 132 -13.21 0.56 4.26
CA ASP A 132 -14.21 1.63 4.19
C ASP A 132 -14.57 2.14 5.58
N ASP A 133 -14.62 1.29 6.62
CA ASP A 133 -14.78 1.73 8.01
C ASP A 133 -13.61 2.60 8.46
N PHE A 134 -12.38 2.16 8.18
CA PHE A 134 -11.17 2.93 8.45
C PHE A 134 -11.22 4.33 7.82
N ASN A 135 -11.55 4.41 6.53
CA ASN A 135 -11.69 5.67 5.79
C ASN A 135 -12.76 6.57 6.39
N ARG A 136 -13.95 6.02 6.70
CA ARG A 136 -15.06 6.80 7.27
C ARG A 136 -14.66 7.43 8.60
N ARG A 137 -13.92 6.69 9.44
CA ARG A 137 -13.38 7.21 10.70
C ARG A 137 -12.31 8.27 10.48
N ASP A 138 -11.41 8.06 9.51
CA ASP A 138 -10.33 9.00 9.19
C ASP A 138 -10.87 10.37 8.75
N VAL A 139 -11.83 10.35 7.82
CA VAL A 139 -12.50 11.55 7.31
C VAL A 139 -13.24 12.31 8.41
N ARG A 140 -13.77 11.60 9.41
CA ARG A 140 -14.45 12.20 10.57
C ARG A 140 -13.50 12.66 11.68
N GLY A 141 -12.22 12.31 11.60
CA GLY A 141 -11.25 12.51 12.68
C GLY A 141 -11.58 11.69 13.94
N GLU A 142 -12.28 10.56 13.77
CA GLU A 142 -12.60 9.64 14.87
C GLU A 142 -11.39 8.77 15.22
N PRO A 143 -11.27 8.31 16.48
CA PRO A 143 -10.24 7.35 16.86
C PRO A 143 -10.30 6.08 16.00
N GLN A 144 -9.14 5.65 15.51
CA GLN A 144 -9.00 4.45 14.70
C GLN A 144 -8.92 3.20 15.58
N VAL A 145 -10.06 2.55 15.80
CA VAL A 145 -10.15 1.33 16.62
C VAL A 145 -9.31 0.18 16.04
N SER A 146 -9.19 0.10 14.71
CA SER A 146 -8.32 -0.87 14.06
C SER A 146 -6.83 -0.64 14.38
N LEU A 147 -6.44 0.56 14.79
CA LEU A 147 -5.05 0.86 15.18
C LEU A 147 -4.78 0.72 16.68
N SER A 148 -5.82 0.55 17.51
CA SER A 148 -5.66 0.51 18.97
C SER A 148 -5.30 -0.88 19.51
N THR A 149 -5.44 -1.93 18.70
CA THR A 149 -5.15 -3.31 19.10
C THR A 149 -4.27 -4.02 18.07
N PRO A 150 -3.39 -4.95 18.48
CA PRO A 150 -2.60 -5.74 17.52
C PRO A 150 -3.47 -6.53 16.53
N GLY A 151 -4.59 -7.09 16.99
CA GLY A 151 -5.54 -7.81 16.14
C GLY A 151 -6.20 -6.92 15.09
N GLY A 152 -6.60 -5.70 15.47
CA GLY A 152 -7.12 -4.71 14.52
C GLY A 152 -6.10 -4.31 13.46
N VAL A 153 -4.84 -4.13 13.85
CA VAL A 153 -3.76 -3.77 12.92
C VAL A 153 -3.51 -4.91 11.95
N ALA A 154 -3.49 -6.15 12.44
CA ALA A 154 -3.35 -7.34 11.60
C ALA A 154 -4.52 -7.49 10.61
N ALA A 155 -5.76 -7.28 11.06
CA ALA A 155 -6.94 -7.29 10.20
C ALA A 155 -6.86 -6.20 9.11
N LEU A 156 -6.51 -4.96 9.47
CA LEU A 156 -6.34 -3.86 8.52
C LEU A 156 -5.27 -4.18 7.47
N LYS A 157 -4.12 -4.73 7.89
CA LYS A 157 -3.07 -5.18 6.96
C LYS A 157 -3.59 -6.25 6.02
N ALA A 158 -4.22 -7.29 6.55
CA ALA A 158 -4.74 -8.41 5.75
C ALA A 158 -5.77 -7.93 4.72
N SER A 159 -6.71 -7.07 5.13
CA SER A 159 -7.70 -6.47 4.23
C SER A 159 -7.06 -5.67 3.11
N LEU A 160 -6.04 -4.86 3.41
CA LEU A 160 -5.32 -4.09 2.40
C LEU A 160 -4.57 -4.98 1.41
N LEU A 161 -3.93 -6.06 1.90
CA LEU A 161 -3.23 -7.01 1.05
C LEU A 161 -4.18 -7.78 0.12
N LEU A 162 -5.33 -8.23 0.63
CA LEU A 162 -6.36 -8.90 -0.17
C LEU A 162 -6.91 -7.97 -1.28
N ALA A 163 -7.25 -6.73 -0.92
CA ALA A 163 -7.72 -5.74 -1.89
C ALA A 163 -6.66 -5.43 -2.95
N ALA A 164 -5.38 -5.33 -2.56
CA ALA A 164 -4.29 -5.09 -3.47
C ALA A 164 -4.03 -6.29 -4.39
N GLU A 165 -4.10 -7.52 -3.88
CA GLU A 165 -3.95 -8.73 -4.69
C GLU A 165 -5.04 -8.82 -5.76
N ALA A 166 -6.31 -8.58 -5.39
CA ALA A 166 -7.41 -8.51 -6.35
C ALA A 166 -7.16 -7.44 -7.41
N ALA A 167 -6.70 -6.25 -7.00
CA ALA A 167 -6.38 -5.16 -7.91
C ALA A 167 -5.19 -5.46 -8.84
N LEU A 168 -4.22 -6.28 -8.42
CA LEU A 168 -3.08 -6.67 -9.26
C LEU A 168 -3.47 -7.61 -10.41
N ARG A 169 -4.65 -8.23 -10.36
CA ARG A 169 -5.20 -9.04 -11.47
C ARG A 169 -5.67 -8.17 -12.63
N ASP A 170 -5.88 -6.87 -12.40
CA ASP A 170 -6.23 -5.87 -13.42
C ASP A 170 -5.10 -4.84 -13.55
N GLU A 171 -4.45 -4.80 -14.72
CA GLU A 171 -3.35 -3.86 -14.97
C GLU A 171 -3.74 -2.39 -14.78
N SER A 172 -5.02 -2.05 -15.01
CA SER A 172 -5.55 -0.71 -14.83
C SER A 172 -5.82 -0.34 -13.37
N ALA A 173 -5.87 -1.35 -12.48
CA ALA A 173 -6.12 -1.18 -11.05
C ALA A 173 -4.86 -1.27 -10.18
N ARG A 174 -3.68 -1.41 -10.80
CA ARG A 174 -2.39 -1.42 -10.10
C ARG A 174 -2.24 -0.25 -9.11
N PRO A 175 -1.63 -0.47 -7.92
CA PRO A 175 -1.60 0.53 -6.87
C PRO A 175 -1.00 1.89 -7.28
N LEU A 176 -1.67 2.98 -6.92
CA LEU A 176 -1.14 4.34 -6.92
C LEU A 176 -1.05 4.80 -5.47
N LEU A 177 0.15 5.22 -5.04
CA LEU A 177 0.43 5.62 -3.67
C LEU A 177 0.63 7.13 -3.57
N GLY A 178 0.04 7.74 -2.56
CA GLY A 178 0.29 9.11 -2.12
C GLY A 178 0.76 9.10 -0.67
N ILE A 179 1.93 9.64 -0.37
CA ILE A 179 2.54 9.57 0.97
C ILE A 179 2.77 10.99 1.48
N CYS A 180 2.10 11.34 2.58
CA CYS A 180 2.30 12.59 3.30
C CYS A 180 3.22 12.32 4.50
N THR A 181 4.41 12.90 4.50
CA THR A 181 5.52 12.53 5.42
C THR A 181 6.20 13.76 6.02
N GLY A 182 6.90 13.59 7.15
CA GLY A 182 7.70 14.63 7.79
C GLY A 182 9.02 14.92 7.09
N SER A 183 9.57 13.92 6.38
CA SER A 183 10.77 14.07 5.54
C SER A 183 10.75 13.15 4.32
N VAL A 184 11.65 13.41 3.36
CA VAL A 184 11.84 12.55 2.18
C VAL A 184 12.28 11.15 2.59
N GLU A 185 13.21 11.02 3.55
CA GLU A 185 13.75 9.75 4.02
C GLU A 185 12.67 8.86 4.64
N GLU A 186 11.84 9.42 5.52
CA GLU A 186 10.70 8.73 6.12
C GLU A 186 9.72 8.26 5.03
N GLY A 187 9.43 9.13 4.06
CA GLY A 187 8.51 8.79 2.97
C GLY A 187 9.01 7.68 2.06
N PHE A 188 10.30 7.68 1.69
CA PHE A 188 10.90 6.61 0.89
C PHE A 188 11.03 5.30 1.67
N THR A 189 11.25 5.38 2.99
CA THR A 189 11.22 4.20 3.88
C THR A 189 9.85 3.56 3.87
N SER A 190 8.79 4.36 4.06
CA SER A 190 7.41 3.89 4.00
C SER A 190 7.06 3.36 2.60
N LEU A 191 7.43 4.08 1.54
CA LEU A 191 7.21 3.65 0.15
C LEU A 191 7.81 2.26 -0.10
N ARG A 192 9.05 2.02 0.31
CA ARG A 192 9.71 0.71 0.19
C ARG A 192 8.92 -0.39 0.89
N GLN A 193 8.51 -0.17 2.14
CA GLN A 193 7.77 -1.15 2.93
C GLN A 193 6.41 -1.48 2.28
N TYR A 194 5.68 -0.46 1.84
CA TYR A 194 4.41 -0.65 1.13
C TYR A 194 4.59 -1.40 -0.20
N LEU A 195 5.61 -1.07 -0.99
CA LEU A 195 5.83 -1.76 -2.26
C LEU A 195 6.16 -3.25 -2.09
N LEU A 196 6.95 -3.57 -1.07
CA LEU A 196 7.23 -4.96 -0.68
C LEU A 196 5.95 -5.69 -0.27
N ALA A 197 5.16 -5.08 0.61
CA ALA A 197 3.94 -5.69 1.11
C ALA A 197 2.88 -5.88 0.02
N LEU A 198 2.65 -4.87 -0.82
CA LEU A 198 1.63 -4.89 -1.88
C LEU A 198 2.05 -5.68 -3.13
N GLY A 199 3.12 -6.48 -3.08
CA GLY A 199 3.60 -7.26 -4.25
C GLY A 199 4.04 -6.39 -5.44
N CYS A 200 4.32 -5.11 -5.22
CA CYS A 200 4.74 -4.15 -6.24
C CYS A 200 6.26 -3.98 -6.32
N ALA A 201 6.98 -4.81 -5.57
CA ALA A 201 8.42 -4.89 -5.51
C ALA A 201 9.02 -5.36 -6.83
N ASP A 202 9.53 -4.42 -7.61
CA ASP A 202 10.31 -4.69 -8.80
C ASP A 202 11.81 -4.74 -8.45
N PRO A 203 12.57 -5.76 -8.90
CA PRO A 203 14.01 -5.81 -8.66
C PRO A 203 14.78 -4.58 -9.14
N ALA A 204 14.39 -3.96 -10.26
CA ALA A 204 15.01 -2.72 -10.74
C ALA A 204 14.68 -1.51 -9.84
N LEU A 205 13.53 -1.57 -9.16
CA LEU A 205 13.07 -0.51 -8.26
C LEU A 205 13.74 -0.61 -6.88
N LEU A 206 13.86 -1.83 -6.34
CA LEU A 206 14.30 -2.11 -4.97
C LEU A 206 15.72 -2.65 -4.85
N GLY A 207 16.34 -3.06 -5.96
CA GLY A 207 17.68 -3.62 -6.01
C GLY A 207 18.65 -2.76 -5.22
N GLN A 208 19.54 -3.39 -4.46
CA GLN A 208 20.61 -2.70 -3.75
C GLN A 208 21.93 -3.00 -4.47
N PRO A 209 22.87 -2.05 -4.52
CA PRO A 209 22.83 -0.70 -3.94
C PRO A 209 22.22 0.38 -4.87
N GLU A 210 21.90 0.03 -6.11
CA GLU A 210 21.66 0.98 -7.22
C GLU A 210 20.18 1.11 -7.65
N GLY A 211 19.25 0.57 -6.87
CA GLY A 211 17.83 0.59 -7.22
C GLY A 211 17.28 2.01 -7.36
N LEU A 212 16.29 2.15 -8.25
CA LEU A 212 15.70 3.46 -8.57
C LEU A 212 15.20 4.21 -7.33
N LEU A 213 14.68 3.51 -6.30
CA LEU A 213 14.26 4.14 -5.06
C LEU A 213 15.41 4.83 -4.30
N VAL A 214 16.60 4.22 -4.26
CA VAL A 214 17.78 4.80 -3.60
C VAL A 214 18.24 6.04 -4.36
N ALA A 215 18.29 5.95 -5.69
CA ALA A 215 18.65 7.08 -6.55
C ALA A 215 17.66 8.24 -6.42
N TRP A 216 16.35 7.96 -6.42
CA TRP A 216 15.31 8.97 -6.22
C TRP A 216 15.38 9.58 -4.83
N GLN A 217 15.52 8.79 -3.77
CA GLN A 217 15.65 9.31 -2.41
C GLN A 217 16.85 10.27 -2.31
N ALA A 218 18.02 9.88 -2.81
CA ALA A 218 19.22 10.71 -2.79
C ALA A 218 19.09 12.00 -3.61
N LYS A 219 18.36 11.95 -4.73
CA LYS A 219 18.01 13.13 -5.52
C LYS A 219 17.08 14.07 -4.75
N TYR A 220 15.94 13.55 -4.30
CA TYR A 220 14.88 14.38 -3.70
C TYR A 220 15.22 14.90 -2.31
N ALA A 221 16.06 14.20 -1.54
CA ALA A 221 16.56 14.68 -0.25
C ALA A 221 17.38 15.99 -0.40
N LYS A 222 17.96 16.26 -1.58
CA LYS A 222 18.65 17.52 -1.88
C LYS A 222 17.71 18.62 -2.37
N GLU A 223 16.60 18.25 -3.01
CA GLU A 223 15.66 19.19 -3.65
C GLU A 223 14.53 19.63 -2.71
N VAL A 224 14.13 18.77 -1.77
CA VAL A 224 12.98 18.98 -0.88
C VAL A 224 13.42 18.86 0.58
N VAL A 225 13.41 19.97 1.30
CA VAL A 225 13.73 20.04 2.73
C VAL A 225 12.44 20.12 3.55
N GLY A 226 12.32 19.26 4.57
CA GLY A 226 11.17 19.19 5.47
C GLY A 226 10.03 18.30 4.95
N PRO A 227 8.76 18.58 5.34
CA PRO A 227 7.62 17.75 4.96
C PRO A 227 7.48 17.59 3.45
N ALA A 228 7.19 16.38 3.02
CA ALA A 228 7.10 16.01 1.61
C ALA A 228 5.81 15.26 1.31
N TYR A 229 5.36 15.39 0.06
CA TYR A 229 4.34 14.57 -0.54
C TYR A 229 4.98 13.75 -1.66
N ILE A 230 4.88 12.43 -1.57
CA ILE A 230 5.43 11.49 -2.55
C ILE A 230 4.27 10.82 -3.28
N LYS A 231 4.26 10.92 -4.61
CA LYS A 231 3.31 10.22 -5.47
C LYS A 231 4.05 9.14 -6.26
N PHE A 232 3.66 7.88 -6.08
CA PHE A 232 4.24 6.76 -6.81
C PHE A 232 3.17 5.98 -7.57
N ASN A 233 3.38 5.77 -8.87
CA ASN A 233 2.51 4.97 -9.71
C ASN A 233 3.20 3.62 -10.02
N SER A 234 2.64 2.53 -9.49
CA SER A 234 3.22 1.19 -9.66
C SER A 234 3.08 0.62 -11.07
N ASN A 235 2.19 1.17 -11.91
CA ASN A 235 2.04 0.80 -13.31
C ASN A 235 3.16 1.42 -14.15
N SER A 236 3.29 2.75 -14.12
CA SER A 236 4.32 3.47 -14.90
C SER A 236 5.71 3.50 -14.24
N LYS A 237 5.84 2.98 -13.02
CA LYS A 237 7.07 3.05 -12.20
C LYS A 237 7.62 4.48 -12.08
N THR A 238 6.73 5.46 -11.97
CA THR A 238 7.12 6.87 -11.83
C THR A 238 6.94 7.32 -10.39
N CYS A 239 7.90 8.12 -9.91
CA CYS A 239 7.87 8.75 -8.60
C CYS A 239 7.98 10.27 -8.76
N GLN A 240 7.13 11.00 -8.07
CA GLN A 240 7.16 12.46 -7.99
C GLN A 240 7.19 12.86 -6.52
N VAL A 241 8.02 13.84 -6.18
CA VAL A 241 8.13 14.37 -4.83
C VAL A 241 7.93 15.88 -4.89
N SER A 242 7.11 16.40 -4.00
CA SER A 242 6.84 17.83 -3.87
C SER A 242 6.90 18.26 -2.41
N PRO A 243 7.32 19.51 -2.10
CA PRO A 243 7.21 20.06 -0.75
C PRO A 243 5.75 20.01 -0.23
N TYR A 244 5.57 19.71 1.04
CA TYR A 244 4.26 19.56 1.69
C TYR A 244 4.14 20.40 2.97
N GLN A 245 4.56 21.67 2.87
CA GLN A 245 4.76 22.57 4.01
C GLN A 245 3.48 22.93 4.76
N THR A 246 2.35 23.12 4.05
CA THR A 246 1.07 23.56 4.63
C THR A 246 0.12 22.42 4.94
N GLY A 247 0.50 21.18 4.61
CA GLY A 247 -0.36 20.03 4.73
C GLY A 247 -0.35 19.41 6.13
N THR A 248 -1.53 19.16 6.67
CA THR A 248 -1.71 18.59 8.01
C THR A 248 -1.79 17.07 8.03
N PHE A 249 -2.06 16.43 6.89
CA PHE A 249 -2.21 14.99 6.82
C PHE A 249 -0.86 14.27 6.92
N ARG A 250 -0.84 13.08 7.53
CA ARG A 250 0.32 12.20 7.59
C ARG A 250 -0.13 10.76 7.36
N GLY A 251 0.63 10.01 6.58
CA GLY A 251 0.29 8.64 6.22
C GLY A 251 0.29 8.37 4.72
N VAL A 252 -0.23 7.20 4.36
CA VAL A 252 -0.23 6.66 3.01
C VAL A 252 -1.67 6.53 2.51
N ILE A 253 -1.96 7.10 1.35
CA ILE A 253 -3.15 6.82 0.56
C ILE A 253 -2.76 5.75 -0.46
N VAL A 254 -3.53 4.67 -0.52
CA VAL A 254 -3.41 3.62 -1.53
C VAL A 254 -4.67 3.64 -2.38
N GLN A 255 -4.51 3.97 -3.66
CA GLN A 255 -5.57 3.90 -4.65
C GLN A 255 -5.44 2.59 -5.45
N LEU A 256 -6.51 1.81 -5.47
CA LEU A 256 -6.66 0.53 -6.15
C LEU A 256 -7.81 0.66 -7.16
N GLY A 257 -7.47 0.90 -8.44
CA GLY A 257 -8.44 1.24 -9.48
C GLY A 257 -9.27 2.48 -9.13
N ARG A 258 -10.58 2.30 -8.92
CA ARG A 258 -11.54 3.38 -8.58
C ARG A 258 -11.70 3.62 -7.08
N ARG A 259 -11.13 2.75 -6.24
CA ARG A 259 -11.26 2.83 -4.79
C ARG A 259 -9.95 3.34 -4.20
N GLN A 260 -10.05 4.02 -3.07
CA GLN A 260 -8.88 4.53 -2.35
C GLN A 260 -9.06 4.31 -0.85
N VAL A 261 -7.96 4.07 -0.14
CA VAL A 261 -7.93 3.96 1.31
C VAL A 261 -6.76 4.76 1.89
N GLY A 262 -7.01 5.50 2.96
CA GLY A 262 -6.02 6.33 3.62
C GLY A 262 -6.65 7.42 4.51
N HIS A 263 -5.87 8.09 5.36
CA HIS A 263 -4.41 7.99 5.47
C HIS A 263 -3.97 6.83 6.39
N LEU A 264 -3.35 5.79 5.81
CA LEU A 264 -2.82 4.66 6.55
C LEU A 264 -1.50 5.03 7.25
N PRO A 265 -1.15 4.40 8.39
CA PRO A 265 0.09 4.71 9.09
C PRO A 265 1.35 4.53 8.22
N LEU A 266 2.30 5.45 8.27
CA LEU A 266 3.57 5.35 7.52
C LEU A 266 4.34 4.06 7.84
N SER A 267 4.24 3.61 9.09
CA SER A 267 4.88 2.41 9.64
C SER A 267 3.98 1.18 9.60
N LEU A 268 2.85 1.19 8.86
CA LEU A 268 1.93 0.04 8.84
C LEU A 268 2.69 -1.25 8.53
N PHE A 269 3.58 -1.25 7.53
CA PHE A 269 4.39 -2.42 7.15
C PHE A 269 5.83 -2.37 7.66
N ALA A 270 6.11 -1.62 8.73
CA ALA A 270 7.40 -1.71 9.41
C ALA A 270 7.60 -3.14 9.96
N GLN A 271 8.78 -3.71 9.70
CA GLN A 271 9.24 -4.98 10.25
C GLN A 271 10.12 -4.72 11.47
#